data_AF-A0A316P9P9-F1
#
_entry.id   AF-A0A316P9P9-F1
#
_cell.length_a   1.000
_cell.length_b   1.000
_cell.length_c   1.000
_cell.angle_alpha   90.00
_cell.angle_beta   90.00
_cell.angle_gamma   90.00
#
_symmetry.space_group_name_H-M   'P 1'
#
loop_
_entity.id
_entity.type
_entity.pdbx_description
1 polymer ?
#
loop_
_entity_poly.entity_id
_entity_poly.type
_entity_poly.pdbx_seq_one_letter_code
_entity_poly.pdbx_strand_id
1 'polypeptide(L)'
;MTHYRLPAELCGVKPRERVLAIGMFDGVHIGHRAVLTAALLQDTLSPAVFTFSYADAPKKGVPLQTEEERQRLLEQMGFADLFCADFSAVCDMTPAAFVDMLYDALSVRSIVCGFNFRFGKNGAGDTAVLKTLCEKRGIRLAVQPPVMADGVSVSSTRIKDAFAVGDIEKVRRLLGRAPTVCAAVISGQHLGHTLGSPTINQPLADTVLPRFGVYAAVAQVDGRMLPAVTNVGVHPTVGKVAPQAESYILDYSGDLYGKTVPVSLVHFLRPEKAFSGIDALRAQIKTDADAVRNMYQKTGRIRAVLFDFDDTLTKRDLSFAGCCRLFLKRHFPMPDGTAFDDAAERLTAASHHGYLPFDRTVYDDLCKAHGVAVPFEEFSRFLQVGYPISTVVVDDARPTLEALRKKGLKLGVLTNGSAILQNRKLDISGLRPLFDGVTVGGEEGVDKPHAAVFERAAMRLGVPPEDCLFVGDNVKNDIEGSLDAGMQAVFVDHGYPDFPLTRPVPRIRSLMELPELI
;
A
#
# COMPACT_ATOMS: atom_id res chain seq x y z
N MET A 1 -4.32 17.66 -2.65
CA MET A 1 -3.88 17.55 -4.06
C MET A 1 -4.74 18.47 -4.93
N THR A 2 -4.20 19.13 -5.97
CA THR A 2 -5.01 19.96 -6.90
C THR A 2 -5.46 19.11 -8.08
N HIS A 3 -6.75 19.15 -8.44
CA HIS A 3 -7.30 18.34 -9.53
C HIS A 3 -7.58 19.24 -10.73
N TYR A 4 -7.22 18.76 -11.93
CA TYR A 4 -7.42 19.44 -13.20
C TYR A 4 -8.11 18.49 -14.18
N ARG A 5 -9.25 18.90 -14.76
CA ARG A 5 -9.95 18.24 -15.86
C ARG A 5 -9.52 18.86 -17.19
N LEU A 6 -8.86 18.07 -18.03
CA LEU A 6 -8.35 18.54 -19.32
C LEU A 6 -9.32 18.15 -20.46
N PRO A 7 -9.59 19.05 -21.42
CA PRO A 7 -8.89 20.31 -21.68
C PRO A 7 -9.47 21.54 -20.97
N ALA A 8 -10.64 21.42 -20.32
CA ALA A 8 -11.41 22.55 -19.80
C ALA A 8 -10.63 23.46 -18.82
N GLU A 9 -9.78 22.88 -17.98
CA GLU A 9 -9.08 23.59 -16.92
C GLU A 9 -7.60 23.90 -17.26
N LEU A 10 -7.21 23.78 -18.53
CA LEU A 10 -5.82 23.99 -18.96
C LEU A 10 -5.30 25.40 -18.64
N CYS A 11 -6.14 26.43 -18.78
CA CYS A 11 -5.79 27.82 -18.44
C CYS A 11 -5.62 28.07 -16.93
N GLY A 12 -6.14 27.19 -16.08
CA GLY A 12 -6.04 27.29 -14.61
C GLY A 12 -4.81 26.60 -14.01
N VAL A 13 -3.98 25.96 -14.85
CA VAL A 13 -2.80 25.23 -14.39
C VAL A 13 -1.75 26.18 -13.85
N LYS A 14 -1.36 26.01 -12.58
CA LYS A 14 -0.36 26.85 -11.95
C LYS A 14 1.02 26.67 -12.61
N PRO A 15 1.78 27.75 -12.89
CA PRO A 15 3.11 27.64 -13.46
C PRO A 15 4.09 27.07 -12.43
N ARG A 16 4.58 25.86 -12.68
CA ARG A 16 5.65 25.18 -11.91
C ARG A 16 6.20 24.02 -12.71
N GLU A 17 7.47 23.71 -12.54
CA GLU A 17 8.09 22.57 -13.21
C GLU A 17 7.66 21.25 -12.56
N ARG A 18 7.33 20.25 -13.40
CA ARG A 18 6.71 19.00 -12.95
C ARG A 18 7.47 17.75 -13.38
N VAL A 19 7.41 16.74 -12.52
CA VAL A 19 7.60 15.34 -12.88
C VAL A 19 6.21 14.71 -13.02
N LEU A 20 5.97 14.04 -14.15
CA LEU A 20 4.66 13.52 -14.51
C LEU A 20 4.67 11.99 -14.55
N ALA A 21 3.97 11.35 -13.62
CA ALA A 21 3.65 9.93 -13.72
C ALA A 21 2.46 9.75 -14.68
N ILE A 22 2.63 9.00 -15.77
CA ILE A 22 1.61 8.86 -16.82
C ILE A 22 1.05 7.44 -16.85
N GLY A 23 -0.27 7.30 -16.76
CA GLY A 23 -0.96 6.01 -16.85
C GLY A 23 -2.42 6.04 -16.40
N MET A 24 -3.15 4.93 -16.59
CA MET A 24 -4.52 4.78 -16.08
C MET A 24 -4.57 4.60 -14.57
N PHE A 25 -3.54 3.98 -13.98
CA PHE A 25 -3.43 3.70 -12.55
C PHE A 25 -4.66 2.99 -11.93
N ASP A 26 -5.37 2.20 -12.73
CA ASP A 26 -6.57 1.46 -12.32
C ASP A 26 -6.22 0.40 -11.25
N GLY A 27 -6.75 0.58 -10.04
CA GLY A 27 -6.48 -0.24 -8.85
C GLY A 27 -5.25 0.16 -8.03
N VAL A 28 -4.37 1.04 -8.53
CA VAL A 28 -3.08 1.42 -7.89
C VAL A 28 -2.35 0.18 -7.32
N HIS A 29 -2.23 -0.85 -8.14
CA HIS A 29 -1.58 -2.12 -7.79
C HIS A 29 -0.05 -1.97 -7.68
N ILE A 30 0.66 -3.00 -7.20
CA ILE A 30 2.11 -2.89 -6.93
C ILE A 30 2.95 -2.47 -8.16
N GLY A 31 2.52 -2.85 -9.37
CA GLY A 31 3.12 -2.33 -10.62
C GLY A 31 2.93 -0.82 -10.85
N HIS A 32 1.75 -0.27 -10.55
CA HIS A 32 1.49 1.17 -10.61
C HIS A 32 2.27 1.92 -9.55
N ARG A 33 2.39 1.35 -8.34
CA ARG A 33 3.18 1.93 -7.26
C ARG A 33 4.63 2.17 -7.67
N ALA A 34 5.26 1.27 -8.41
CA ALA A 34 6.62 1.48 -8.92
C ALA A 34 6.76 2.74 -9.79
N VAL A 35 5.83 2.96 -10.73
CA VAL A 35 5.78 4.17 -11.57
C VAL A 35 5.54 5.43 -10.74
N LEU A 36 4.55 5.38 -9.85
CA LEU A 36 4.16 6.51 -9.02
C LEU A 36 5.27 6.89 -8.03
N THR A 37 5.86 5.91 -7.35
CA THR A 37 6.97 6.12 -6.42
C THR A 37 8.19 6.69 -7.13
N ALA A 38 8.55 6.21 -8.32
CA ALA A 38 9.67 6.78 -9.08
C ALA A 38 9.47 8.26 -9.45
N ALA A 39 8.24 8.71 -9.70
CA ALA A 39 7.96 10.15 -9.88
C ALA A 39 8.09 10.94 -8.57
N LEU A 40 7.61 10.38 -7.46
CA LEU A 40 7.66 11.01 -6.14
C LEU A 40 9.07 11.14 -5.56
N LEU A 41 10.06 10.44 -6.14
CA LEU A 41 11.46 10.48 -5.73
C LEU A 41 12.30 11.52 -6.50
N GLN A 42 11.68 12.43 -7.24
CA GLN A 42 12.36 13.60 -7.79
C GLN A 42 12.09 14.83 -6.92
N ASP A 43 13.09 15.26 -6.16
CA ASP A 43 13.00 16.31 -5.13
C ASP A 43 12.95 17.76 -5.67
N THR A 44 13.37 17.95 -6.92
CA THR A 44 13.45 19.28 -7.58
C THR A 44 12.20 19.65 -8.38
N LEU A 45 11.29 18.69 -8.63
CA LEU A 45 10.11 18.89 -9.46
C LEU A 45 8.84 18.62 -8.65
N SER A 46 7.78 19.36 -8.95
CA SER A 46 6.48 19.10 -8.32
C SER A 46 5.88 17.79 -8.87
N PRO A 47 5.58 16.79 -8.04
CA PRO A 47 5.05 15.52 -8.51
C PRO A 47 3.60 15.65 -8.95
N ALA A 48 3.32 15.20 -10.17
CA ALA A 48 2.01 15.20 -10.78
C ALA A 48 1.67 13.85 -11.41
N VAL A 49 0.37 13.58 -11.54
CA VAL A 49 -0.15 12.41 -12.26
C VAL A 49 -0.90 12.88 -13.49
N PHE A 50 -0.67 12.24 -14.64
CA PHE A 50 -1.54 12.33 -15.81
C PHE A 50 -2.29 11.01 -15.99
N THR A 51 -3.60 11.10 -15.98
CA THR A 51 -4.50 9.96 -16.14
C THR A 51 -5.74 10.34 -16.95
N PHE A 52 -6.64 9.39 -17.13
CA PHE A 52 -7.89 9.59 -17.84
C PHE A 52 -9.09 9.35 -16.94
N SER A 53 -10.19 10.02 -17.28
CA SER A 53 -11.52 9.69 -16.78
C SER A 53 -11.86 8.23 -17.14
N TYR A 54 -12.51 7.48 -16.26
CA TYR A 54 -13.03 6.16 -16.60
C TYR A 54 -14.18 6.23 -17.61
N ALA A 55 -14.97 7.31 -17.58
CA ALA A 55 -16.07 7.53 -18.52
C ALA A 55 -15.59 7.76 -19.96
N ASP A 56 -14.41 8.35 -20.12
CA ASP A 56 -13.76 8.63 -21.41
C ASP A 56 -12.32 8.09 -21.41
N ALA A 57 -12.16 6.81 -21.07
CA ALA A 57 -10.86 6.14 -21.04
C ALA A 57 -10.45 5.61 -22.44
N PRO A 58 -9.14 5.52 -22.74
CA PRO A 58 -8.65 4.94 -24.00
C PRO A 58 -9.13 3.51 -24.26
N LYS A 59 -9.29 2.73 -23.19
CA LYS A 59 -9.80 1.36 -23.22
C LYS A 59 -11.06 1.30 -22.37
N LYS A 60 -12.19 1.00 -23.02
CA LYS A 60 -13.45 0.75 -22.32
C LYS A 60 -13.35 -0.55 -21.52
N GLY A 61 -13.87 -0.53 -20.30
CA GLY A 61 -13.94 -1.67 -19.40
C GLY A 61 -14.32 -1.23 -18.00
N VAL A 62 -14.77 -2.19 -17.19
CA VAL A 62 -15.15 -1.91 -15.80
C VAL A 62 -13.87 -1.64 -14.98
N PRO A 63 -13.77 -0.53 -14.23
CA PRO A 63 -12.57 -0.18 -13.46
C PRO A 63 -12.41 -1.05 -12.21
N LEU A 64 -11.20 -1.22 -11.68
CA LEU A 64 -10.94 -1.99 -10.44
C LEU A 64 -11.36 -1.26 -9.17
N GLN A 65 -11.48 0.06 -9.23
CA GLN A 65 -11.78 0.95 -8.11
C GLN A 65 -12.46 2.20 -8.65
N THR A 66 -13.08 3.02 -7.79
CA THR A 66 -13.69 4.27 -8.25
C THR A 66 -12.64 5.35 -8.55
N GLU A 67 -13.04 6.43 -9.25
CA GLU A 67 -12.13 7.56 -9.47
C GLU A 67 -11.75 8.23 -8.15
N GLU A 68 -12.69 8.34 -7.22
CA GLU A 68 -12.51 8.94 -5.90
C GLU A 68 -11.52 8.11 -5.07
N GLU A 69 -11.62 6.78 -5.12
CA GLU A 69 -10.66 5.88 -4.46
C GLU A 69 -9.26 6.01 -5.06
N ARG A 70 -9.16 6.07 -6.40
CA ARG A 70 -7.88 6.32 -7.09
C ARG A 70 -7.29 7.65 -6.65
N GLN A 71 -8.08 8.72 -6.65
CA GLN A 71 -7.66 10.06 -6.25
C GLN A 71 -7.17 10.09 -4.79
N ARG A 72 -7.92 9.49 -3.87
CA ARG A 72 -7.54 9.40 -2.45
C ARG A 72 -6.21 8.67 -2.28
N LEU A 73 -5.99 7.57 -3.00
CA LEU A 73 -4.71 6.84 -2.94
C LEU A 73 -3.54 7.67 -3.49
N LEU A 74 -3.74 8.39 -4.60
CA LEU A 74 -2.70 9.28 -5.15
C LEU A 74 -2.37 10.44 -4.21
N GLU A 75 -3.38 11.04 -3.58
CA GLU A 75 -3.18 12.08 -2.58
C GLU A 75 -2.42 11.54 -1.36
N GLN A 76 -2.80 10.38 -0.84
CA GLN A 76 -2.10 9.71 0.27
C GLN A 76 -0.64 9.36 -0.06
N MET A 77 -0.29 9.13 -1.33
CA MET A 77 1.09 8.93 -1.77
C MET A 77 1.92 10.23 -1.83
N GLY A 78 1.26 11.39 -1.77
CA GLY A 78 1.89 12.71 -1.71
C GLY A 78 1.99 13.44 -3.06
N PHE A 79 1.10 13.16 -4.02
CA PHE A 79 1.06 13.92 -5.28
C PHE A 79 0.47 15.32 -5.07
N ALA A 80 1.06 16.31 -5.76
CA ALA A 80 0.63 17.70 -5.66
C ALA A 80 -0.49 18.02 -6.65
N ASP A 81 -0.41 17.46 -7.88
CA ASP A 81 -1.35 17.71 -8.98
C ASP A 81 -1.84 16.39 -9.60
N LEU A 82 -3.12 16.37 -9.98
CA LEU A 82 -3.73 15.33 -10.80
C LEU A 82 -4.34 15.96 -12.04
N PHE A 83 -3.81 15.61 -13.21
CA PHE A 83 -4.38 15.91 -14.52
C PHE A 83 -5.21 14.72 -14.99
N CYS A 84 -6.52 14.86 -14.95
CA CYS A 84 -7.45 13.87 -15.46
C CYS A 84 -7.99 14.36 -16.81
N ALA A 85 -7.45 13.82 -17.89
CA ALA A 85 -7.85 14.21 -19.25
C ALA A 85 -9.05 13.38 -19.75
N ASP A 86 -9.89 14.02 -20.55
CA ASP A 86 -10.81 13.34 -21.44
C ASP A 86 -10.01 12.75 -22.60
N PHE A 87 -10.10 11.43 -22.82
CA PHE A 87 -9.32 10.79 -23.89
C PHE A 87 -9.67 11.35 -25.26
N SER A 88 -10.94 11.66 -25.49
CA SER A 88 -11.43 12.29 -26.72
C SER A 88 -10.70 13.59 -27.08
N ALA A 89 -10.19 14.33 -26.09
CA ALA A 89 -9.45 15.57 -26.32
C ALA A 89 -8.00 15.34 -26.78
N VAL A 90 -7.45 14.13 -26.58
CA VAL A 90 -6.03 13.82 -26.91
C VAL A 90 -5.86 12.65 -27.87
N CYS A 91 -6.94 11.91 -28.19
CA CYS A 91 -6.87 10.65 -28.94
C CYS A 91 -6.37 10.81 -30.39
N ASP A 92 -6.57 11.98 -30.99
CA ASP A 92 -6.13 12.30 -32.36
C ASP A 92 -4.76 12.99 -32.43
N MET A 93 -4.14 13.31 -31.29
CA MET A 93 -2.82 13.95 -31.26
C MET A 93 -1.75 13.03 -31.83
N THR A 94 -0.82 13.58 -32.61
CA THR A 94 0.41 12.85 -32.93
C THR A 94 1.25 12.66 -31.66
N PRO A 95 2.16 11.67 -31.62
CA PRO A 95 3.09 11.52 -30.50
C PRO A 95 3.84 12.82 -30.16
N ALA A 96 4.31 13.56 -31.18
CA ALA A 96 4.99 14.84 -30.99
C ALA A 96 4.07 15.89 -30.35
N ALA A 97 2.86 16.08 -30.90
CA ALA A 97 1.90 17.06 -30.37
C ALA A 97 1.49 16.75 -28.92
N PHE A 98 1.37 15.47 -28.56
CA PHE A 98 1.09 15.08 -27.19
C PHE A 98 2.23 15.47 -26.24
N VAL A 99 3.48 15.16 -26.59
CA VAL A 99 4.66 15.54 -25.77
C VAL A 99 4.80 17.05 -25.67
N ASP A 100 4.54 17.77 -26.77
CA ASP A 100 4.57 19.23 -26.81
C ASP A 100 3.52 19.84 -25.86
N MET A 101 2.30 19.30 -25.84
CA MET A 101 1.26 19.73 -24.89
C MET A 101 1.70 19.52 -23.43
N LEU A 102 2.29 18.37 -23.10
CA LEU A 102 2.81 18.11 -21.75
C LEU A 102 3.92 19.12 -21.38
N TYR A 103 4.81 19.43 -22.31
CA TYR A 103 5.93 20.34 -22.08
C TYR A 103 5.47 21.79 -21.93
N ASP A 104 4.72 22.29 -22.91
CA ASP A 104 4.34 23.70 -23.04
C ASP A 104 3.19 24.06 -22.08
N ALA A 105 2.13 23.25 -22.04
CA ALA A 105 0.92 23.60 -21.27
C ALA A 105 0.99 23.13 -19.81
N LEU A 106 1.65 22.00 -19.53
CA LEU A 106 1.73 21.44 -18.18
C LEU A 106 3.09 21.68 -17.49
N SER A 107 4.03 22.33 -18.17
CA SER A 107 5.39 22.62 -17.66
C SER A 107 6.14 21.36 -17.20
N VAL A 108 5.99 20.26 -17.95
CA VAL A 108 6.63 18.98 -17.63
C VAL A 108 8.12 19.03 -17.99
N ARG A 109 8.97 18.62 -17.05
CA ARG A 109 10.43 18.49 -17.21
C ARG A 109 10.93 17.06 -17.01
N SER A 110 10.11 16.20 -16.41
CA SER A 110 10.37 14.78 -16.37
C SER A 110 9.09 13.97 -16.53
N ILE A 111 9.17 12.85 -17.23
CA ILE A 111 8.10 11.87 -17.40
C ILE A 111 8.53 10.55 -16.79
N VAL A 112 7.62 9.91 -16.06
CA VAL A 112 7.75 8.55 -15.56
C VAL A 112 6.59 7.71 -16.07
N CYS A 113 6.86 6.58 -16.70
CA CYS A 113 5.84 5.67 -17.22
C CYS A 113 6.26 4.21 -17.10
N GLY A 114 5.32 3.29 -17.30
CA GLY A 114 5.60 1.86 -17.36
C GLY A 114 6.17 1.44 -18.72
N PHE A 115 6.92 0.33 -18.74
CA PHE A 115 7.51 -0.27 -19.95
C PHE A 115 6.52 -0.52 -21.10
N ASN A 116 5.22 -0.66 -20.82
CA ASN A 116 4.17 -0.95 -21.78
C ASN A 116 3.36 0.30 -22.19
N PHE A 117 3.85 1.51 -21.90
CA PHE A 117 3.14 2.75 -22.22
C PHE A 117 3.03 2.96 -23.74
N ARG A 118 1.81 3.32 -24.17
CA ARG A 118 1.45 3.63 -25.56
C ARG A 118 0.68 4.95 -25.60
N PHE A 119 0.94 5.77 -26.62
CA PHE A 119 0.33 7.10 -26.75
C PHE A 119 0.28 7.58 -28.20
N GLY A 120 -0.39 8.72 -28.41
CA GLY A 120 -0.65 9.30 -29.72
C GLY A 120 -1.70 8.51 -30.51
N LYS A 121 -2.13 9.09 -31.62
CA LYS A 121 -3.16 8.53 -32.51
C LYS A 121 -2.87 7.09 -32.86
N ASN A 122 -3.85 6.22 -32.64
CA ASN A 122 -3.77 4.77 -32.84
C ASN A 122 -2.64 4.07 -32.06
N GLY A 123 -2.14 4.68 -30.96
CA GLY A 123 -1.04 4.11 -30.17
C GLY A 123 0.30 4.12 -30.90
N ALA A 124 0.50 5.02 -31.87
CA ALA A 124 1.70 5.11 -32.71
C ALA A 124 3.00 5.38 -31.92
N GLY A 125 2.91 5.95 -30.73
CA GLY A 125 4.03 6.15 -29.81
C GLY A 125 4.17 5.01 -28.81
N ASP A 126 5.40 4.54 -28.62
CA ASP A 126 5.83 3.66 -27.52
C ASP A 126 6.92 4.34 -26.68
N THR A 127 7.53 3.63 -25.74
CA THR A 127 8.60 4.18 -24.88
C THR A 127 9.85 4.60 -25.66
N ALA A 128 10.15 4.00 -26.81
CA ALA A 128 11.29 4.38 -27.64
C ALA A 128 11.03 5.70 -28.39
N VAL A 129 9.82 5.84 -28.94
CA VAL A 129 9.36 7.10 -29.52
C VAL A 129 9.31 8.20 -28.46
N LEU A 130 8.77 7.91 -27.27
CA LEU A 130 8.73 8.85 -26.16
C LEU A 130 10.12 9.32 -25.76
N LYS A 131 11.10 8.42 -25.68
CA LYS A 131 12.50 8.74 -25.39
C LYS A 131 13.05 9.76 -26.38
N THR A 132 12.87 9.50 -27.67
CA THR A 132 13.35 10.37 -28.76
C THR A 132 12.73 11.77 -28.69
N LEU A 133 11.42 11.84 -28.41
CA LEU A 133 10.71 13.12 -28.29
C LEU A 133 11.10 13.88 -27.02
N CYS A 134 11.28 13.17 -25.90
CA CYS A 134 11.76 13.76 -24.65
C CYS A 134 13.16 14.36 -24.80
N GLU A 135 14.09 13.65 -25.44
CA GLU A 135 15.45 14.14 -25.71
C GLU A 135 15.46 15.44 -26.50
N LYS A 136 14.61 15.55 -27.55
CA LYS A 136 14.46 16.78 -28.34
C LYS A 136 13.97 17.99 -27.53
N ARG A 137 13.17 17.75 -26.49
CA ARG A 137 12.58 18.78 -25.63
C ARG A 137 13.35 18.98 -24.30
N GLY A 138 14.42 18.23 -24.05
CA GLY A 138 15.14 18.25 -22.77
C GLY A 138 14.35 17.68 -21.60
N ILE A 139 13.34 16.84 -21.84
CA ILE A 139 12.56 16.17 -20.80
C ILE A 139 13.32 14.92 -20.32
N ARG A 140 13.48 14.76 -19.01
CA ARG A 140 14.03 13.51 -18.43
C ARG A 140 12.98 12.40 -18.48
N LEU A 141 13.29 11.25 -19.08
CA LEU A 141 12.40 10.10 -19.13
C LEU A 141 12.90 8.96 -18.22
N ALA A 142 12.04 8.45 -17.35
CA ALA A 142 12.26 7.22 -16.61
C ALA A 142 11.18 6.18 -16.94
N VAL A 143 11.59 5.07 -17.55
CA VAL A 143 10.69 3.94 -17.87
C VAL A 143 10.87 2.87 -16.82
N GLN A 144 9.80 2.57 -16.06
CA GLN A 144 9.86 1.55 -15.02
C GLN A 144 9.69 0.14 -15.61
N PRO A 145 10.52 -0.83 -15.19
CA PRO A 145 10.38 -2.22 -15.59
C PRO A 145 9.08 -2.84 -15.02
N PRO A 146 8.62 -3.98 -15.57
CA PRO A 146 7.51 -4.72 -14.98
C PRO A 146 7.83 -5.16 -13.55
N VAL A 147 6.91 -4.89 -12.62
CA VAL A 147 6.92 -5.57 -11.32
C VAL A 147 6.41 -6.99 -11.51
N MET A 148 7.15 -7.96 -10.99
CA MET A 148 6.84 -9.38 -11.11
C MET A 148 6.23 -9.90 -9.80
N ALA A 149 5.17 -10.70 -9.91
CA ALA A 149 4.59 -11.45 -8.81
C ALA A 149 4.20 -12.85 -9.33
N ASP A 150 4.66 -13.88 -8.62
CA ASP A 150 4.53 -15.29 -9.02
C ASP A 150 5.15 -15.59 -10.39
N GLY A 151 6.29 -14.97 -10.69
CA GLY A 151 6.97 -15.13 -11.98
C GLY A 151 6.28 -14.46 -13.17
N VAL A 152 5.19 -13.72 -12.97
CA VAL A 152 4.43 -13.05 -14.03
C VAL A 152 4.28 -11.55 -13.74
N SER A 153 4.28 -10.71 -14.76
CA SER A 153 4.13 -9.26 -14.62
C SER A 153 2.75 -8.87 -14.07
N VAL A 154 2.74 -7.96 -13.10
CA VAL A 154 1.49 -7.48 -12.48
C VAL A 154 0.72 -6.56 -13.44
N SER A 155 -0.58 -6.76 -13.57
CA SER A 155 -1.45 -5.93 -14.40
C SER A 155 -2.89 -5.87 -13.86
N SER A 156 -3.62 -4.80 -14.20
CA SER A 156 -5.05 -4.70 -13.86
C SER A 156 -5.85 -5.88 -14.42
N THR A 157 -5.55 -6.38 -15.63
CA THR A 157 -6.24 -7.55 -16.21
C THR A 157 -6.13 -8.78 -15.30
N ARG A 158 -4.92 -9.11 -14.81
CA ARG A 158 -4.73 -10.26 -13.92
C ARG A 158 -5.51 -10.14 -12.61
N ILE A 159 -5.67 -8.92 -12.10
CA ILE A 159 -6.44 -8.66 -10.88
C ILE A 159 -7.94 -8.85 -11.18
N LYS A 160 -8.43 -8.36 -12.32
CA LYS A 160 -9.82 -8.55 -12.77
C LYS A 160 -10.14 -10.04 -12.96
N ASP A 161 -9.23 -10.78 -13.59
CA ASP A 161 -9.37 -12.23 -13.80
C ASP A 161 -9.43 -12.98 -12.47
N ALA A 162 -8.59 -12.59 -11.50
CA ALA A 162 -8.59 -13.17 -10.16
C ALA A 162 -9.90 -12.87 -9.40
N PHE A 163 -10.42 -11.64 -9.48
CA PHE A 163 -11.73 -11.29 -8.93
C PHE A 163 -12.86 -12.13 -9.55
N ALA A 164 -12.84 -12.32 -10.87
CA ALA A 164 -13.88 -13.05 -11.60
C ALA A 164 -14.01 -14.52 -11.17
N VAL A 165 -12.91 -15.15 -10.75
CA VAL A 165 -12.91 -16.54 -10.27
C VAL A 165 -13.00 -16.69 -8.75
N GLY A 166 -12.89 -15.58 -8.00
CA GLY A 166 -12.92 -15.55 -6.53
C GLY A 166 -11.55 -15.77 -5.86
N ASP A 167 -10.44 -15.60 -6.57
CA ASP A 167 -9.08 -15.76 -6.03
C ASP A 167 -8.62 -14.48 -5.29
N ILE A 168 -9.19 -14.27 -4.10
CA ILE A 168 -8.98 -13.06 -3.29
C ILE A 168 -7.54 -12.94 -2.79
N GLU A 169 -6.86 -14.06 -2.53
CA GLU A 169 -5.47 -14.09 -2.14
C GLU A 169 -4.56 -13.54 -3.24
N LYS A 170 -4.77 -13.96 -4.50
CA LYS A 170 -4.06 -13.39 -5.64
C LYS A 170 -4.39 -11.91 -5.82
N VAL A 171 -5.67 -11.52 -5.72
CA VAL A 171 -6.07 -10.09 -5.78
C VAL A 171 -5.29 -9.27 -4.75
N ARG A 172 -5.28 -9.71 -3.48
CA ARG A 172 -4.62 -9.02 -2.38
C ARG A 172 -3.12 -8.84 -2.64
N ARG A 173 -2.45 -9.92 -3.06
CA ARG A 173 -1.00 -9.90 -3.37
C ARG A 173 -0.67 -8.96 -4.52
N LEU A 174 -1.46 -8.98 -5.59
CA LEU A 174 -1.22 -8.11 -6.76
C LEU A 174 -1.55 -6.63 -6.45
N LEU A 175 -2.56 -6.36 -5.63
CA LEU A 175 -2.89 -5.00 -5.17
C LEU A 175 -1.92 -4.50 -4.09
N GLY A 176 -1.31 -5.40 -3.32
CA GLY A 176 -0.52 -5.10 -2.12
C GLY A 176 -1.37 -4.75 -0.89
N ARG A 177 -2.69 -5.01 -0.93
CA ARG A 177 -3.67 -4.73 0.14
C ARG A 177 -4.94 -5.58 -0.04
N ALA A 178 -5.68 -5.82 1.03
CA ALA A 178 -6.94 -6.56 0.96
C ALA A 178 -8.02 -5.74 0.21
N PRO A 179 -8.76 -6.35 -0.74
CA PRO A 179 -9.90 -5.68 -1.36
C PRO A 179 -10.96 -5.41 -0.29
N THR A 180 -11.43 -4.16 -0.21
CA THR A 180 -12.25 -3.69 0.90
C THR A 180 -13.46 -2.94 0.37
N VAL A 181 -14.64 -3.34 0.82
CA VAL A 181 -15.89 -2.61 0.62
C VAL A 181 -15.95 -1.48 1.64
N CYS A 182 -16.05 -0.24 1.17
CA CYS A 182 -16.05 0.95 2.02
C CYS A 182 -17.21 1.87 1.61
N ALA A 183 -18.42 1.51 2.01
CA ALA A 183 -19.63 2.28 1.73
C ALA A 183 -20.48 2.44 3.00
N ALA A 184 -21.38 3.43 3.00
CA ALA A 184 -22.33 3.60 4.08
C ALA A 184 -23.29 2.40 4.15
N VAL A 185 -23.60 1.96 5.37
CA VAL A 185 -24.58 0.90 5.60
C VAL A 185 -25.99 1.42 5.29
N ILE A 186 -26.71 0.70 4.43
CA ILE A 186 -28.07 1.03 3.99
C ILE A 186 -29.10 0.05 4.55
N SER A 187 -30.37 0.46 4.54
CA SER A 187 -31.49 -0.41 4.92
C SER A 187 -31.61 -1.59 3.95
N GLY A 188 -31.74 -2.80 4.49
CA GLY A 188 -31.96 -4.03 3.73
C GLY A 188 -33.37 -4.61 3.92
N GLN A 189 -33.58 -5.86 3.54
CA GLN A 189 -34.87 -6.56 3.71
C GLN A 189 -35.14 -7.04 5.15
N HIS A 190 -34.20 -6.82 6.08
CA HIS A 190 -34.25 -7.27 7.48
C HIS A 190 -34.48 -8.79 7.70
N LEU A 191 -34.38 -9.63 6.65
CA LEU A 191 -34.53 -11.09 6.77
C LEU A 191 -33.49 -11.72 7.72
N GLY A 192 -32.27 -11.18 7.75
CA GLY A 192 -31.20 -11.66 8.63
C GLY A 192 -31.58 -11.62 10.12
N HIS A 193 -32.34 -10.61 10.56
CA HIS A 193 -32.82 -10.54 11.94
C HIS A 193 -33.74 -11.72 12.29
N THR A 194 -34.64 -12.10 11.40
CA THR A 194 -35.56 -13.24 11.58
C THR A 194 -34.81 -14.59 11.53
N LEU A 195 -33.62 -14.62 10.93
CA LEU A 195 -32.76 -15.80 10.81
C LEU A 195 -31.71 -15.90 11.92
N GLY A 196 -31.61 -14.93 12.82
CA GLY A 196 -30.59 -14.87 13.88
C GLY A 196 -29.20 -14.43 13.40
N SER A 197 -29.12 -13.77 12.23
CA SER A 197 -27.89 -13.28 11.60
C SER A 197 -28.13 -11.85 11.08
N PRO A 198 -28.12 -10.82 11.95
CA PRO A 198 -28.32 -9.45 11.51
C PRO A 198 -27.21 -9.05 10.51
N THR A 199 -27.60 -8.64 9.30
CA THR A 199 -26.67 -8.25 8.24
C THR A 199 -26.66 -6.74 8.05
N ILE A 200 -25.46 -6.19 7.83
CA ILE A 200 -25.31 -4.86 7.23
C ILE A 200 -25.32 -5.01 5.71
N ASN A 201 -25.90 -4.02 5.02
CA ASN A 201 -25.98 -4.01 3.57
C ASN A 201 -25.18 -2.82 3.06
N GLN A 202 -24.28 -3.05 2.11
CA GLN A 202 -23.43 -2.02 1.53
C GLN A 202 -23.55 -2.07 0.00
N PRO A 203 -23.83 -0.95 -0.67
CA PRO A 203 -23.85 -0.92 -2.12
C PRO A 203 -22.45 -1.14 -2.67
N LEU A 204 -22.33 -1.90 -3.76
CA LEU A 204 -21.10 -2.00 -4.51
C LEU A 204 -21.06 -0.92 -5.58
N ALA A 205 -19.91 -0.30 -5.75
CA ALA A 205 -19.69 0.69 -6.81
C ALA A 205 -19.76 0.02 -8.19
N ASP A 206 -19.89 0.83 -9.25
CA ASP A 206 -19.81 0.38 -10.64
C ASP A 206 -18.35 0.10 -11.05
N THR A 207 -17.75 -0.86 -10.34
CA THR A 207 -16.38 -1.34 -10.47
C THR A 207 -16.41 -2.86 -10.68
N VAL A 208 -15.25 -3.45 -10.94
CA VAL A 208 -15.11 -4.89 -11.10
C VAL A 208 -15.61 -5.55 -9.84
N LEU A 209 -16.67 -6.34 -9.99
CA LEU A 209 -17.27 -7.04 -8.89
C LEU A 209 -16.46 -8.31 -8.62
N PRO A 210 -16.22 -8.64 -7.34
CA PRO A 210 -15.76 -9.98 -7.00
C PRO A 210 -16.81 -11.00 -7.43
N ARG A 211 -16.38 -12.23 -7.71
CA ARG A 211 -17.28 -13.35 -8.04
C ARG A 211 -18.46 -13.40 -7.07
N PHE A 212 -19.68 -13.52 -7.57
CA PHE A 212 -20.84 -13.63 -6.69
C PHE A 212 -20.78 -14.91 -5.84
N GLY A 213 -21.09 -14.76 -4.56
CA GLY A 213 -21.00 -15.81 -3.57
C GLY A 213 -20.58 -15.29 -2.20
N VAL A 214 -20.19 -16.22 -1.34
CA VAL A 214 -19.92 -15.98 0.07
C VAL A 214 -18.43 -15.95 0.33
N TYR A 215 -18.01 -14.96 1.13
CA TYR A 215 -16.63 -14.69 1.50
C TYR A 215 -16.46 -14.74 3.01
N ALA A 216 -15.31 -15.24 3.46
CA ALA A 216 -14.77 -14.87 4.75
C ALA A 216 -14.23 -13.44 4.63
N ALA A 217 -14.64 -12.58 5.56
CA ALA A 217 -14.29 -11.17 5.58
C ALA A 217 -13.94 -10.73 7.00
N VAL A 218 -13.46 -9.49 7.12
CA VAL A 218 -13.26 -8.81 8.40
C VAL A 218 -13.82 -7.40 8.33
N ALA A 219 -14.72 -7.07 9.25
CA ALA A 219 -15.29 -5.75 9.41
C ALA A 219 -14.50 -4.96 10.46
N GLN A 220 -14.20 -3.70 10.15
CA GLN A 220 -13.60 -2.77 11.10
C GLN A 220 -14.71 -1.94 11.77
N VAL A 221 -14.99 -2.22 13.04
CA VAL A 221 -16.07 -1.57 13.81
C VAL A 221 -15.51 -1.08 15.13
N ASP A 222 -15.71 0.21 15.43
CA ASP A 222 -15.26 0.86 16.67
C ASP A 222 -13.79 0.55 17.04
N GLY A 223 -12.92 0.54 16.01
CA GLY A 223 -11.49 0.28 16.15
C GLY A 223 -11.08 -1.20 16.23
N ARG A 224 -12.05 -2.12 16.33
CA ARG A 224 -11.85 -3.58 16.41
C ARG A 224 -11.99 -4.25 15.05
N MET A 225 -11.38 -5.42 14.91
CA MET A 225 -11.44 -6.25 13.71
C MET A 225 -12.30 -7.49 13.96
N LEU A 226 -13.49 -7.52 13.40
CA LEU A 226 -14.48 -8.56 13.67
C LEU A 226 -14.63 -9.47 12.44
N PRO A 227 -14.47 -10.80 12.60
CA PRO A 227 -14.78 -11.74 11.52
C PRO A 227 -16.20 -11.54 10.98
N ALA A 228 -16.36 -11.66 9.68
CA ALA A 228 -17.65 -11.52 9.02
C ALA A 228 -17.84 -12.56 7.93
N VAL A 229 -19.09 -12.95 7.71
CA VAL A 229 -19.52 -13.68 6.52
C VAL A 229 -20.15 -12.67 5.58
N THR A 230 -19.56 -12.48 4.40
CA THR A 230 -20.04 -11.50 3.42
C THR A 230 -20.55 -12.19 2.17
N ASN A 231 -21.85 -12.04 1.88
CA ASN A 231 -22.41 -12.41 0.59
C ASN A 231 -22.27 -11.24 -0.39
N VAL A 232 -21.65 -11.47 -1.54
CA VAL A 232 -21.63 -10.54 -2.67
C VAL A 232 -22.58 -11.09 -3.72
N GLY A 233 -23.65 -10.36 -4.01
CA GLY A 233 -24.68 -10.83 -4.92
C GLY A 233 -25.63 -9.72 -5.35
N VAL A 234 -26.65 -10.11 -6.11
CA VAL A 234 -27.70 -9.20 -6.59
C VAL A 234 -28.99 -9.50 -5.85
N HIS A 235 -29.46 -8.53 -5.07
CA HIS A 235 -30.71 -8.66 -4.33
C HIS A 235 -31.82 -7.79 -4.96
N PRO A 236 -33.04 -8.33 -5.14
CA PRO A 236 -34.20 -7.50 -5.46
C PRO A 236 -34.52 -6.60 -4.25
N THR A 237 -34.04 -5.37 -4.25
CA THR A 237 -34.54 -4.35 -3.30
C THR A 237 -35.64 -3.54 -3.99
N VAL A 238 -36.58 -3.01 -3.20
CA VAL A 238 -37.76 -2.28 -3.72
C VAL A 238 -37.28 -1.15 -4.64
N GLY A 239 -37.49 -1.30 -5.95
CA GLY A 239 -37.25 -0.28 -6.97
C GLY A 239 -35.89 -0.29 -7.67
N LYS A 240 -34.87 -1.06 -7.24
CA LYS A 240 -33.59 -1.20 -7.96
C LYS A 240 -32.95 -2.58 -7.74
N VAL A 241 -32.54 -3.22 -8.84
CA VAL A 241 -31.71 -4.44 -8.84
C VAL A 241 -30.26 -4.00 -9.01
N ALA A 242 -29.46 -4.07 -7.94
CA ALA A 242 -28.06 -3.68 -7.96
C ALA A 242 -27.21 -4.65 -7.11
N PRO A 243 -25.92 -4.86 -7.46
CA PRO A 243 -24.99 -5.64 -6.65
C PRO A 243 -24.74 -5.01 -5.28
N GLN A 244 -24.73 -5.83 -4.24
CA GLN A 244 -24.51 -5.41 -2.86
C GLN A 244 -23.62 -6.42 -2.13
N ALA A 245 -22.96 -5.94 -1.08
CA ALA A 245 -22.32 -6.78 -0.08
C ALA A 245 -23.21 -6.82 1.18
N GLU A 246 -23.68 -8.02 1.53
CA GLU A 246 -24.41 -8.27 2.77
C GLU A 246 -23.49 -8.97 3.75
N SER A 247 -23.18 -8.32 4.87
CA SER A 247 -22.22 -8.84 5.84
C SER A 247 -22.89 -9.17 7.17
N TYR A 248 -22.81 -10.44 7.58
CA TYR A 248 -23.09 -10.87 8.94
C TYR A 248 -21.79 -10.77 9.75
N ILE A 249 -21.70 -9.74 10.60
CA ILE A 249 -20.54 -9.53 11.48
C ILE A 249 -20.70 -10.44 12.69
N LEU A 250 -19.74 -11.34 12.88
CA LEU A 250 -19.81 -12.33 13.94
C LEU A 250 -19.62 -11.68 15.30
N ASP A 251 -20.43 -12.12 16.25
CA ASP A 251 -20.36 -11.74 17.67
C ASP A 251 -20.45 -10.21 17.91
N TYR A 252 -21.07 -9.50 16.96
CA TYR A 252 -21.38 -8.07 17.06
C TYR A 252 -22.87 -7.83 17.28
N SER A 253 -23.18 -6.84 18.10
CA SER A 253 -24.53 -6.31 18.30
C SER A 253 -24.46 -4.79 18.38
N GLY A 254 -25.27 -4.11 17.58
CA GLY A 254 -25.31 -2.64 17.54
C GLY A 254 -25.85 -2.12 16.21
N ASP A 255 -26.12 -0.82 16.16
CA ASP A 255 -26.60 -0.14 14.96
C ASP A 255 -25.45 0.51 14.19
N LEU A 256 -25.37 0.18 12.89
CA LEU A 256 -24.37 0.68 11.95
C LEU A 256 -25.00 1.46 10.79
N TYR A 257 -26.31 1.67 10.75
CA TYR A 257 -26.97 2.40 9.66
C TYR A 257 -26.39 3.80 9.46
N GLY A 258 -26.15 4.14 8.19
CA GLY A 258 -25.55 5.42 7.79
C GLY A 258 -24.05 5.54 8.05
N LYS A 259 -23.43 4.63 8.83
CA LYS A 259 -21.98 4.63 9.06
C LYS A 259 -21.26 3.97 7.89
N THR A 260 -20.08 4.49 7.55
CA THR A 260 -19.17 3.83 6.61
C THR A 260 -18.35 2.79 7.37
N VAL A 261 -18.56 1.51 7.05
CA VAL A 261 -17.89 0.39 7.72
C VAL A 261 -16.96 -0.31 6.71
N PRO A 262 -15.64 -0.27 6.90
CA PRO A 262 -14.72 -1.03 6.06
C PRO A 262 -14.91 -2.54 6.26
N VAL A 263 -15.17 -3.28 5.17
CA VAL A 263 -15.26 -4.74 5.17
C VAL A 263 -14.25 -5.30 4.16
N SER A 264 -13.16 -5.87 4.66
CA SER A 264 -12.10 -6.47 3.85
C SER A 264 -12.46 -7.91 3.50
N LEU A 265 -12.53 -8.25 2.20
CA LEU A 265 -12.70 -9.62 1.75
C LEU A 265 -11.36 -10.37 1.88
N VAL A 266 -11.39 -11.55 2.50
CA VAL A 266 -10.17 -12.28 2.86
C VAL A 266 -10.04 -13.60 2.11
N HIS A 267 -11.14 -14.34 1.95
CA HIS A 267 -11.15 -15.64 1.28
C HIS A 267 -12.53 -15.93 0.69
N PHE A 268 -12.59 -16.55 -0.50
CA PHE A 268 -13.84 -16.98 -1.13
C PHE A 268 -14.24 -18.36 -0.61
N LEU A 269 -15.41 -18.47 0.02
CA LEU A 269 -15.89 -19.72 0.62
C LEU A 269 -16.66 -20.58 -0.38
N ARG A 270 -17.63 -19.98 -1.09
CA ARG A 270 -18.50 -20.72 -2.03
C ARG A 270 -19.26 -19.80 -2.98
N PRO A 271 -19.68 -20.31 -4.16
CA PRO A 271 -20.64 -19.60 -5.01
C PRO A 271 -22.02 -19.47 -4.35
N GLU A 272 -22.86 -18.60 -4.93
CA GLU A 272 -24.28 -18.51 -4.60
C GLU A 272 -24.99 -19.86 -4.81
N LYS A 273 -26.00 -20.11 -3.99
CA LYS A 273 -26.75 -21.37 -3.97
C LYS A 273 -28.22 -21.06 -3.72
N ALA A 274 -29.11 -21.71 -4.48
CA ALA A 274 -30.55 -21.69 -4.20
C ALA A 274 -30.87 -22.69 -3.08
N PHE A 275 -31.81 -22.32 -2.21
CA PHE A 275 -32.26 -23.16 -1.09
C PHE A 275 -33.73 -23.54 -1.26
N SER A 276 -34.06 -24.78 -0.89
CA SER A 276 -35.42 -25.31 -0.98
C SER A 276 -36.39 -24.75 0.07
N GLY A 277 -35.89 -23.98 1.04
CA GLY A 277 -36.68 -23.38 2.11
C GLY A 277 -35.81 -22.68 3.16
N ILE A 278 -36.47 -22.05 4.12
CA ILE A 278 -35.84 -21.20 5.14
C ILE A 278 -34.89 -21.98 6.07
N ASP A 279 -35.21 -23.23 6.40
CA ASP A 279 -34.38 -24.05 7.27
C ASP A 279 -33.07 -24.49 6.58
N ALA A 280 -33.12 -24.80 5.28
CA ALA A 280 -31.94 -25.10 4.49
C ALA A 280 -31.02 -23.87 4.36
N LEU A 281 -31.61 -22.67 4.18
CA LEU A 281 -30.88 -21.41 4.19
C LEU A 281 -30.22 -21.15 5.55
N ARG A 282 -30.98 -21.28 6.65
CA ARG A 282 -30.47 -21.09 8.02
C ARG A 282 -29.32 -22.05 8.34
N ALA A 283 -29.44 -23.32 7.96
CA ALA A 283 -28.39 -24.31 8.14
C ALA A 283 -27.10 -23.94 7.37
N GLN A 284 -27.23 -23.41 6.14
CA GLN A 284 -26.07 -22.97 5.37
C GLN A 284 -25.43 -21.71 5.96
N ILE A 285 -26.21 -20.72 6.37
CA ILE A 285 -25.68 -19.51 7.03
C ILE A 285 -24.88 -19.90 8.27
N LYS A 286 -25.39 -20.85 9.07
CA LYS A 286 -24.67 -21.39 10.23
C LYS A 286 -23.35 -22.05 9.81
N THR A 287 -23.38 -22.88 8.76
CA THR A 287 -22.18 -23.55 8.23
C THR A 287 -21.12 -22.54 7.77
N ASP A 288 -21.54 -21.49 7.06
CA ASP A 288 -20.64 -20.45 6.56
C ASP A 288 -20.05 -19.65 7.73
N ALA A 289 -20.86 -19.31 8.75
CA ALA A 289 -20.39 -18.64 9.97
C ALA A 289 -19.41 -19.51 10.76
N ASP A 290 -19.69 -20.81 10.92
CA ASP A 290 -18.80 -21.74 11.62
C ASP A 290 -17.49 -21.92 10.85
N ALA A 291 -17.50 -21.93 9.50
CA ALA A 291 -16.29 -21.94 8.70
C ALA A 291 -15.42 -20.69 8.93
N VAL A 292 -16.03 -19.49 8.97
CA VAL A 292 -15.31 -18.24 9.29
C VAL A 292 -14.79 -18.25 10.72
N ARG A 293 -15.57 -18.72 11.71
CA ARG A 293 -15.09 -18.86 13.09
C ARG A 293 -13.88 -19.78 13.15
N ASN A 294 -13.95 -20.95 12.52
CA ASN A 294 -12.83 -21.91 12.49
C ASN A 294 -11.59 -21.32 11.83
N MET A 295 -11.73 -20.47 10.82
CA MET A 295 -10.61 -19.79 10.17
C MET A 295 -9.83 -18.86 11.12
N TYR A 296 -10.52 -18.23 12.07
CA TYR A 296 -9.96 -17.34 13.10
C TYR A 296 -9.85 -18.00 14.48
N GLN A 297 -10.04 -19.31 14.59
CA GLN A 297 -9.70 -20.04 15.80
C GLN A 297 -8.20 -20.30 15.84
N LYS A 298 -7.61 -20.14 17.03
CA LYS A 298 -6.23 -20.51 17.31
C LYS A 298 -6.01 -21.99 17.01
N THR A 299 -5.04 -22.29 16.17
CA THR A 299 -4.66 -23.66 15.80
C THR A 299 -3.42 -24.15 16.56
N GLY A 300 -2.66 -23.23 17.16
CA GLY A 300 -1.39 -23.55 17.82
C GLY A 300 -0.23 -23.77 16.84
N ARG A 301 -0.41 -23.41 15.56
CA ARG A 301 0.61 -23.44 14.52
C ARG A 301 0.76 -22.06 13.91
N ILE A 302 1.99 -21.68 13.56
CA ILE A 302 2.25 -20.45 12.81
C ILE A 302 1.68 -20.59 11.39
N ARG A 303 0.81 -19.65 11.02
CA ARG A 303 0.18 -19.55 9.69
C ARG A 303 0.57 -18.28 8.95
N ALA A 304 1.01 -17.26 9.68
CA ALA A 304 1.54 -16.03 9.11
C ALA A 304 2.78 -15.55 9.86
N VAL A 305 3.69 -14.92 9.12
CA VAL A 305 4.84 -14.21 9.69
C VAL A 305 4.73 -12.75 9.28
N LEU A 306 4.67 -11.87 10.27
CA LEU A 306 4.68 -10.43 10.10
C LEU A 306 6.03 -9.88 10.52
N PHE A 307 6.54 -8.95 9.75
CA PHE A 307 7.84 -8.34 9.97
C PHE A 307 7.68 -6.86 10.30
N ASP A 308 8.43 -6.37 11.27
CA ASP A 308 8.85 -4.97 11.19
C ASP A 308 9.73 -4.74 9.95
N PHE A 309 9.89 -3.48 9.55
CA PHE A 309 10.63 -3.12 8.36
C PHE A 309 11.99 -2.48 8.66
N ASP A 310 12.07 -1.54 9.59
CA ASP A 310 13.27 -0.75 9.86
C ASP A 310 14.14 -1.47 10.88
N ASP A 311 15.42 -1.67 10.59
CA ASP A 311 16.33 -2.53 11.38
C ASP A 311 15.91 -4.02 11.46
N THR A 312 14.78 -4.42 10.88
CA THR A 312 14.43 -5.84 10.71
C THR A 312 14.67 -6.34 9.28
N LEU A 313 14.05 -5.71 8.28
CA LEU A 313 14.22 -6.06 6.85
C LEU A 313 15.16 -5.11 6.12
N THR A 314 15.50 -3.98 6.75
CA THR A 314 16.37 -2.94 6.20
C THR A 314 17.34 -2.48 7.28
N LYS A 315 18.47 -1.89 6.89
CA LYS A 315 19.45 -1.29 7.81
C LYS A 315 19.10 0.19 7.95
N ARG A 316 18.33 0.57 8.98
CA ARG A 316 17.72 1.90 9.09
C ARG A 316 18.78 2.99 9.11
N ASP A 317 19.75 2.84 10.00
CA ASP A 317 20.80 3.85 10.21
C ASP A 317 21.71 3.99 9.00
N LEU A 318 22.08 2.88 8.37
CA LEU A 318 22.84 2.92 7.11
C LEU A 318 22.04 3.64 6.01
N SER A 319 20.74 3.39 5.95
CA SER A 319 19.85 4.04 5.00
C SER A 319 19.69 5.54 5.27
N PHE A 320 19.58 5.92 6.55
CA PHE A 320 19.45 7.31 6.98
C PHE A 320 20.76 8.09 6.78
N ALA A 321 21.90 7.49 7.15
CA ALA A 321 23.23 8.03 6.91
C ALA A 321 23.49 8.22 5.41
N GLY A 322 23.11 7.26 4.56
CA GLY A 322 23.18 7.39 3.10
C GLY A 322 22.38 8.60 2.60
N CYS A 323 21.18 8.81 3.13
CA CYS A 323 20.37 9.99 2.82
C CYS A 323 21.03 11.29 3.28
N CYS A 324 21.52 11.35 4.52
CA CYS A 324 22.25 12.49 5.04
C CYS A 324 23.46 12.80 4.17
N ARG A 325 24.22 11.79 3.77
CA ARG A 325 25.38 11.95 2.88
C ARG A 325 25.00 12.56 1.53
N LEU A 326 23.89 12.14 0.93
CA LEU A 326 23.39 12.73 -0.33
C LEU A 326 23.03 14.21 -0.15
N PHE A 327 22.35 14.55 0.95
CA PHE A 327 22.01 15.94 1.27
C PHE A 327 23.26 16.78 1.51
N LEU A 328 24.17 16.31 2.35
CA LEU A 328 25.40 17.01 2.70
C LEU A 328 26.24 17.29 1.45
N LYS A 329 26.43 16.30 0.56
CA LYS A 329 27.17 16.48 -0.71
C LYS A 329 26.59 17.58 -1.60
N ARG A 330 25.29 17.82 -1.52
CA ARG A 330 24.61 18.85 -2.31
C ARG A 330 24.73 20.25 -1.71
N HIS A 331 24.81 20.35 -0.38
CA HIS A 331 24.62 21.63 0.32
C HIS A 331 25.83 22.09 1.14
N PHE A 332 26.77 21.22 1.48
CA PHE A 332 27.87 21.51 2.39
C PHE A 332 29.23 21.46 1.69
N PRO A 333 30.08 22.48 1.89
CA PRO A 333 31.44 22.51 1.35
C PRO A 333 32.39 21.69 2.25
N MET A 334 32.29 20.37 2.20
CA MET A 334 33.16 19.46 2.96
C MET A 334 34.43 19.10 2.18
N PRO A 335 35.57 18.89 2.86
CA PRO A 335 36.86 18.67 2.20
C PRO A 335 36.99 17.30 1.52
N ASP A 336 36.38 16.25 2.06
CA ASP A 336 36.52 14.88 1.56
C ASP A 336 35.36 13.96 1.98
N GLY A 337 35.47 12.68 1.61
CA GLY A 337 34.49 11.65 1.89
C GLY A 337 34.31 11.35 3.38
N THR A 338 35.38 11.42 4.18
CA THR A 338 35.38 11.12 5.62
C THR A 338 34.60 12.18 6.37
N ALA A 339 34.82 13.46 6.05
CA ALA A 339 34.06 14.55 6.66
C ALA A 339 32.54 14.43 6.42
N PHE A 340 32.13 13.93 5.25
CA PHE A 340 30.72 13.63 5.00
C PHE A 340 30.20 12.46 5.86
N ASP A 341 31.01 11.43 6.07
CA ASP A 341 30.62 10.25 6.83
C ASP A 341 30.49 10.58 8.32
N ASP A 342 31.44 11.32 8.89
CA ASP A 342 31.39 11.80 10.27
C ASP A 342 30.15 12.68 10.53
N ALA A 343 29.84 13.59 9.60
CA ALA A 343 28.65 14.44 9.69
C ALA A 343 27.36 13.64 9.56
N ALA A 344 27.30 12.66 8.65
CA ALA A 344 26.15 11.78 8.51
C ALA A 344 25.94 10.91 9.77
N GLU A 345 27.01 10.41 10.40
CA GLU A 345 26.95 9.66 11.65
C GLU A 345 26.39 10.53 12.79
N ARG A 346 26.85 11.78 12.92
CA ARG A 346 26.29 12.74 13.89
C ARG A 346 24.79 12.98 13.68
N LEU A 347 24.35 13.15 12.43
CA LEU A 347 22.93 13.32 12.11
C LEU A 347 22.13 12.03 12.39
N THR A 348 22.71 10.86 12.15
CA THR A 348 22.08 9.57 12.50
C THR A 348 21.88 9.44 14.01
N ALA A 349 22.90 9.76 14.81
CA ALA A 349 22.79 9.79 16.27
C ALA A 349 21.74 10.82 16.75
N ALA A 350 21.68 11.99 16.11
CA ALA A 350 20.64 13.02 16.36
C ALA A 350 19.22 12.56 15.98
N SER A 351 19.10 11.59 15.08
CA SER A 351 17.81 10.93 14.81
C SER A 351 17.40 9.95 15.90
N HIS A 352 18.23 9.77 16.94
CA HIS A 352 18.06 8.82 18.03
C HIS A 352 17.76 7.40 17.53
N HIS A 353 18.40 7.01 16.42
CA HIS A 353 18.16 5.73 15.75
C HIS A 353 16.67 5.49 15.41
N GLY A 354 15.87 6.56 15.33
CA GLY A 354 14.44 6.53 15.01
C GLY A 354 13.51 6.39 16.20
N TYR A 355 14.04 6.30 17.43
CA TYR A 355 13.24 6.09 18.62
C TYR A 355 12.69 7.38 19.24
N LEU A 356 13.27 8.54 18.91
CA LEU A 356 12.85 9.85 19.39
C LEU A 356 12.83 10.88 18.24
N PRO A 357 12.11 12.01 18.40
CA PRO A 357 12.16 13.10 17.44
C PRO A 357 13.59 13.59 17.20
N PHE A 358 13.90 13.93 15.96
CA PHE A 358 15.23 14.40 15.55
C PHE A 358 15.68 15.62 16.38
N ASP A 359 16.88 15.55 16.96
CA ASP A 359 17.51 16.68 17.62
C ASP A 359 18.02 17.70 16.59
N ARG A 360 17.16 18.71 16.34
CA ARG A 360 17.43 19.79 15.40
C ARG A 360 18.72 20.56 15.71
N THR A 361 19.13 20.64 16.98
CA THR A 361 20.29 21.45 17.37
C THR A 361 21.57 20.95 16.69
N VAL A 362 21.69 19.64 16.48
CA VAL A 362 22.83 19.03 15.78
C VAL A 362 22.91 19.47 14.32
N TYR A 363 21.76 19.61 13.64
CA TYR A 363 21.71 20.14 12.28
C TYR A 363 22.05 21.63 12.24
N ASP A 364 21.47 22.42 13.15
CA ASP A 364 21.70 23.87 13.22
C ASP A 364 23.19 24.18 13.50
N ASP A 365 23.84 23.42 14.39
CA ASP A 365 25.27 23.51 14.68
C ASP A 365 26.14 23.12 13.47
N LEU A 366 25.74 22.10 12.71
CA LEU A 366 26.43 21.71 11.49
C LEU A 366 26.34 22.82 10.43
N CYS A 367 25.17 23.42 10.23
CA CYS A 367 24.99 24.57 9.36
C CYS A 367 25.89 25.74 9.77
N LYS A 368 25.93 26.08 11.07
CA LYS A 368 26.77 27.14 11.61
C LYS A 368 28.27 26.87 11.41
N ALA A 369 28.72 25.64 11.67
CA ALA A 369 30.13 25.26 11.56
C ALA A 369 30.67 25.36 10.12
N HIS A 370 29.81 25.13 9.12
CA HIS A 370 30.19 25.17 7.71
C HIS A 370 29.74 26.45 6.97
N GLY A 371 29.16 27.42 7.68
CA GLY A 371 28.65 28.67 7.08
C GLY A 371 27.53 28.43 6.06
N VAL A 372 26.73 27.37 6.24
CA VAL A 372 25.64 26.97 5.35
C VAL A 372 24.30 27.53 5.86
N ALA A 373 23.54 28.15 4.97
CA ALA A 373 22.24 28.76 5.28
C ALA A 373 21.07 27.99 4.62
N VAL A 374 21.03 26.66 4.83
CA VAL A 374 19.92 25.82 4.36
C VAL A 374 18.90 25.64 5.49
N PRO A 375 17.61 25.96 5.29
CA PRO A 375 16.59 25.77 6.31
C PRO A 375 16.38 24.29 6.65
N PHE A 376 16.08 24.00 7.91
CA PHE A 376 15.77 22.63 8.36
C PHE A 376 14.58 22.02 7.60
N GLU A 377 13.61 22.84 7.19
CA GLU A 377 12.45 22.41 6.40
C GLU A 377 12.87 21.87 5.02
N GLU A 378 13.98 22.36 4.46
CA GLU A 378 14.55 21.81 3.23
C GLU A 378 15.20 20.46 3.47
N PHE A 379 15.96 20.30 4.56
CA PHE A 379 16.48 19.00 4.99
C PHE A 379 15.35 17.99 5.23
N SER A 380 14.34 18.37 6.01
CA SER A 380 13.17 17.52 6.30
C SER A 380 12.41 17.11 5.03
N ARG A 381 12.24 18.01 4.07
CA ARG A 381 11.65 17.69 2.76
C ARG A 381 12.53 16.74 1.97
N PHE A 382 13.85 16.94 2.00
CA PHE A 382 14.78 16.05 1.31
C PHE A 382 14.73 14.62 1.87
N LEU A 383 14.55 14.44 3.19
CA LEU A 383 14.39 13.11 3.79
C LEU A 383 13.23 12.31 3.18
N GLN A 384 12.14 12.96 2.71
CA GLN A 384 11.01 12.28 2.06
C GLN A 384 11.36 11.63 0.72
N VAL A 385 12.52 11.96 0.15
CA VAL A 385 13.01 11.47 -1.14
C VAL A 385 14.34 10.73 -0.98
N GLY A 386 15.33 11.37 -0.35
CA GLY A 386 16.66 10.80 -0.18
C GLY A 386 16.66 9.54 0.68
N TYR A 387 15.76 9.44 1.67
CA TYR A 387 15.73 8.30 2.58
C TYR A 387 15.19 7.04 1.90
N PRO A 388 14.05 7.06 1.19
CA PRO A 388 13.65 5.95 0.34
C PRO A 388 14.71 5.49 -0.65
N ILE A 389 15.37 6.42 -1.35
CA ILE A 389 16.41 6.10 -2.35
C ILE A 389 17.61 5.41 -1.70
N SER A 390 17.92 5.78 -0.45
CA SER A 390 19.06 5.25 0.30
C SER A 390 18.73 3.97 1.07
N THR A 391 17.53 3.40 0.89
CA THR A 391 17.12 2.18 1.61
C THR A 391 18.06 1.01 1.31
N VAL A 392 18.70 0.50 2.35
CA VAL A 392 19.55 -0.71 2.30
C VAL A 392 18.79 -1.87 2.91
N VAL A 393 18.52 -2.90 2.10
CA VAL A 393 17.89 -4.15 2.53
C VAL A 393 18.94 -5.05 3.19
N VAL A 394 18.58 -5.79 4.25
CA VAL A 394 19.47 -6.80 4.83
C VAL A 394 19.65 -7.97 3.85
N ASP A 395 20.87 -8.51 3.75
CA ASP A 395 21.25 -9.42 2.66
C ASP A 395 20.41 -10.71 2.65
N ASP A 396 19.98 -11.16 3.82
CA ASP A 396 19.19 -12.37 4.01
C ASP A 396 17.66 -12.17 4.02
N ALA A 397 17.15 -10.94 3.88
CA ALA A 397 15.71 -10.68 3.86
C ALA A 397 15.00 -11.41 2.72
N ARG A 398 15.42 -11.18 1.47
CA ARG A 398 14.75 -11.80 0.31
C ARG A 398 14.81 -13.34 0.34
N PRO A 399 15.98 -13.98 0.53
CA PRO A 399 16.06 -15.44 0.64
C PRO A 399 15.16 -16.01 1.74
N THR A 400 15.11 -15.36 2.91
CA THR A 400 14.25 -15.79 4.02
C THR A 400 12.77 -15.69 3.66
N LEU A 401 12.33 -14.54 3.14
CA LEU A 401 10.93 -14.33 2.74
C LEU A 401 10.51 -15.36 1.69
N GLU A 402 11.36 -15.64 0.70
CA GLU A 402 11.09 -16.67 -0.30
C GLU A 402 11.00 -18.09 0.30
N ALA A 403 11.86 -18.42 1.28
CA ALA A 403 11.82 -19.70 1.99
C ALA A 403 10.52 -19.86 2.81
N LEU A 404 10.09 -18.83 3.53
CA LEU A 404 8.85 -18.85 4.30
C LEU A 404 7.61 -18.97 3.40
N ARG A 405 7.60 -18.29 2.23
CA ARG A 405 6.53 -18.47 1.23
C ARG A 405 6.47 -19.90 0.70
N LYS A 406 7.62 -20.55 0.46
CA LYS A 406 7.67 -21.96 0.03
C LYS A 406 7.09 -22.91 1.07
N LYS A 407 7.12 -22.55 2.36
CA LYS A 407 6.42 -23.28 3.44
C LYS A 407 4.91 -23.03 3.47
N GLY A 408 4.37 -22.17 2.60
CA GLY A 408 2.94 -21.86 2.55
C GLY A 408 2.48 -20.83 3.59
N LEU A 409 3.41 -20.14 4.24
CA LEU A 409 3.11 -19.09 5.22
C LEU A 409 2.67 -17.80 4.52
N LYS A 410 1.69 -17.11 5.10
CA LYS A 410 1.33 -15.75 4.69
C LYS A 410 2.33 -14.76 5.24
N LEU A 411 2.78 -13.82 4.43
CA LEU A 411 3.77 -12.83 4.85
C LEU A 411 3.16 -11.43 4.94
N GLY A 412 3.48 -10.72 6.02
CA GLY A 412 3.05 -9.34 6.24
C GLY A 412 4.20 -8.41 6.60
N VAL A 413 4.02 -7.12 6.34
CA VAL A 413 4.80 -6.04 6.96
C VAL A 413 3.91 -5.23 7.87
N LEU A 414 4.41 -4.88 9.05
CA LEU A 414 3.81 -3.92 9.97
C LEU A 414 4.89 -2.95 10.47
N THR A 415 4.82 -1.70 10.02
CA THR A 415 5.83 -0.68 10.30
C THR A 415 5.21 0.62 10.80
N ASN A 416 5.91 1.33 11.68
CA ASN A 416 5.50 2.63 12.20
C ASN A 416 5.93 3.78 11.30
N GLY A 417 5.29 4.93 11.47
CA GLY A 417 5.69 6.18 10.83
C GLY A 417 4.84 6.55 9.62
N SER A 418 5.27 7.59 8.90
CA SER A 418 4.43 8.20 7.88
C SER A 418 4.15 7.22 6.72
N ALA A 419 2.88 7.17 6.29
CA ALA A 419 2.42 6.42 5.14
C ALA A 419 3.30 6.65 3.91
N ILE A 420 3.60 7.92 3.61
CA ILE A 420 4.39 8.34 2.46
C ILE A 420 5.79 7.71 2.50
N LEU A 421 6.53 7.92 3.59
CA LEU A 421 7.92 7.48 3.68
C LEU A 421 8.04 5.96 3.65
N GLN A 422 7.28 5.26 4.50
CA GLN A 422 7.42 3.80 4.63
C GLN A 422 7.00 3.07 3.36
N ASN A 423 5.90 3.51 2.73
CA ASN A 423 5.49 2.90 1.48
C ASN A 423 6.53 3.09 0.37
N ARG A 424 7.17 4.25 0.26
CA ARG A 424 8.23 4.51 -0.74
C ARG A 424 9.46 3.64 -0.48
N LYS A 425 9.91 3.52 0.77
CA LYS A 425 11.01 2.64 1.15
C LYS A 425 10.69 1.18 0.79
N LEU A 426 9.47 0.71 1.06
CA LEU A 426 9.05 -0.65 0.73
C LEU A 426 8.91 -0.90 -0.77
N ASP A 427 8.50 0.12 -1.54
CA ASP A 427 8.44 0.03 -3.00
C ASP A 427 9.87 -0.05 -3.60
N ILE A 428 10.81 0.76 -3.10
CA ILE A 428 12.20 0.81 -3.57
C ILE A 428 13.04 -0.38 -3.12
N SER A 429 12.76 -0.96 -1.95
CA SER A 429 13.44 -2.18 -1.49
C SER A 429 13.22 -3.39 -2.41
N GLY A 430 12.18 -3.34 -3.24
CA GLY A 430 11.77 -4.45 -4.10
C GLY A 430 11.19 -5.65 -3.34
N LEU A 431 10.97 -5.53 -2.02
CA LEU A 431 10.43 -6.62 -1.20
C LEU A 431 8.90 -6.70 -1.25
N ARG A 432 8.20 -5.59 -1.58
CA ARG A 432 6.71 -5.54 -1.61
C ARG A 432 6.04 -6.74 -2.29
N PRO A 433 6.49 -7.25 -3.46
CA PRO A 433 5.85 -8.37 -4.13
C PRO A 433 5.88 -9.71 -3.36
N LEU A 434 6.71 -9.81 -2.31
CA LEU A 434 6.81 -11.00 -1.46
C LEU A 434 5.79 -11.01 -0.32
N PHE A 435 5.06 -9.91 -0.09
CA PHE A 435 4.09 -9.80 1.00
C PHE A 435 2.66 -9.98 0.51
N ASP A 436 1.87 -10.66 1.34
CA ASP A 436 0.43 -10.79 1.15
C ASP A 436 -0.32 -9.64 1.84
N GLY A 437 0.34 -8.83 2.66
CA GLY A 437 -0.24 -7.64 3.28
C GLY A 437 0.82 -6.66 3.78
N VAL A 438 0.51 -5.37 3.70
CA VAL A 438 1.35 -4.30 4.24
C VAL A 438 0.47 -3.40 5.08
N THR A 439 0.88 -3.16 6.32
CA THR A 439 0.21 -2.27 7.27
C THR A 439 1.22 -1.22 7.72
N VAL A 440 0.88 0.06 7.53
CA VAL A 440 1.70 1.18 7.96
C VAL A 440 0.92 1.96 9.01
N GLY A 441 1.49 2.15 10.20
CA GLY A 441 0.76 2.74 11.33
C GLY A 441 0.23 4.16 11.04
N GLY A 442 0.96 4.96 10.25
CA GLY A 442 0.48 6.26 9.77
C GLY A 442 -0.73 6.21 8.83
N GLU A 443 -1.00 5.08 8.17
CA GLU A 443 -2.26 4.85 7.41
C GLU A 443 -3.39 4.39 8.33
N GLU A 444 -3.05 3.65 9.39
CA GLU A 444 -3.98 3.08 10.36
C GLU A 444 -4.43 4.08 11.44
N GLY A 445 -3.72 5.21 11.57
CA GLY A 445 -3.92 6.19 12.63
C GLY A 445 -3.48 5.70 14.01
N VAL A 446 -2.74 4.59 14.05
CA VAL A 446 -2.24 3.95 15.27
C VAL A 446 -0.96 3.20 14.96
N ASP A 447 0.06 3.38 15.80
CA ASP A 447 1.38 2.77 15.67
C ASP A 447 1.59 1.66 16.73
N LYS A 448 2.55 0.77 16.46
CA LYS A 448 3.11 -0.14 17.48
C LYS A 448 3.68 0.68 18.65
N PRO A 449 3.53 0.26 19.92
CA PRO A 449 3.17 -1.09 20.39
C PRO A 449 1.67 -1.36 20.52
N HIS A 450 0.79 -0.47 20.05
CA HIS A 450 -0.64 -0.62 20.32
C HIS A 450 -1.23 -1.89 19.67
N ALA A 451 -1.74 -2.82 20.47
CA ALA A 451 -2.20 -4.15 20.02
C ALA A 451 -3.15 -4.13 18.82
N ALA A 452 -4.03 -3.13 18.72
CA ALA A 452 -4.97 -2.98 17.60
C ALA A 452 -4.29 -2.97 16.22
N VAL A 453 -3.07 -2.43 16.06
CA VAL A 453 -2.42 -2.40 14.74
C VAL A 453 -1.91 -3.78 14.32
N PHE A 454 -1.48 -4.60 15.28
CA PHE A 454 -1.12 -5.99 15.07
C PHE A 454 -2.34 -6.84 14.70
N GLU A 455 -3.44 -6.66 15.43
CA GLU A 455 -4.72 -7.32 15.15
C GLU A 455 -5.20 -7.01 13.73
N ARG A 456 -5.17 -5.73 13.32
CA ARG A 456 -5.52 -5.33 11.95
C ARG A 456 -4.68 -6.00 10.88
N ALA A 457 -3.37 -6.06 11.08
CA ALA A 457 -2.46 -6.69 10.14
C ALA A 457 -2.73 -8.19 10.00
N ALA A 458 -2.87 -8.92 11.13
CA ALA A 458 -3.17 -10.35 11.15
C ALA A 458 -4.53 -10.70 10.56
N MET A 459 -5.58 -9.98 11.00
CA MET A 459 -6.95 -10.27 10.60
C MET A 459 -7.15 -10.05 9.10
N ARG A 460 -6.54 -9.03 8.49
CA ARG A 460 -6.58 -8.81 7.02
C ARG A 460 -5.81 -9.86 6.22
N LEU A 461 -4.84 -10.54 6.83
CA LEU A 461 -4.20 -11.72 6.26
C LEU A 461 -5.10 -12.96 6.36
N GLY A 462 -6.14 -12.95 7.20
CA GLY A 462 -7.00 -14.10 7.44
C GLY A 462 -6.38 -15.13 8.37
N VAL A 463 -5.68 -14.64 9.39
CA VAL A 463 -5.03 -15.44 10.42
C VAL A 463 -5.29 -14.75 11.76
N PRO A 464 -5.72 -15.47 12.82
CA PRO A 464 -5.87 -14.87 14.14
C PRO A 464 -4.50 -14.50 14.72
N PRO A 465 -4.38 -13.45 15.54
CA PRO A 465 -3.09 -13.03 16.10
C PRO A 465 -2.29 -14.17 16.75
N GLU A 466 -2.94 -15.11 17.41
CA GLU A 466 -2.31 -16.22 18.13
C GLU A 466 -1.60 -17.25 17.23
N ASP A 467 -1.93 -17.27 15.94
CA ASP A 467 -1.28 -18.08 14.91
C ASP A 467 -0.31 -17.24 14.05
N CYS A 468 0.00 -16.02 14.46
CA CYS A 468 0.99 -15.15 13.84
C CYS A 468 2.30 -15.16 14.63
N LEU A 469 3.41 -15.14 13.89
CA LEU A 469 4.73 -14.81 14.41
C LEU A 469 5.08 -13.38 14.01
N PHE A 470 5.44 -12.54 14.97
CA PHE A 470 6.00 -11.21 14.72
C PHE A 470 7.52 -11.25 14.82
N VAL A 471 8.21 -10.68 13.84
CA VAL A 471 9.67 -10.58 13.82
C VAL A 471 10.04 -9.10 13.84
N GLY A 472 10.81 -8.68 14.83
CA GLY A 472 11.21 -7.27 14.99
C GLY A 472 12.47 -7.09 15.84
N ASP A 473 13.07 -5.92 15.77
CA ASP A 473 14.27 -5.52 16.51
C ASP A 473 13.97 -4.68 17.76
N ASN A 474 12.76 -4.14 17.89
CA ASN A 474 12.44 -3.27 19.02
C ASN A 474 11.70 -4.02 20.14
N VAL A 475 12.30 -4.09 21.34
CA VAL A 475 11.71 -4.81 22.47
C VAL A 475 10.30 -4.30 22.82
N LYS A 476 10.10 -2.97 22.88
CA LYS A 476 8.81 -2.41 23.28
C LYS A 476 7.80 -2.44 22.15
N ASN A 477 8.15 -1.85 21.02
CA ASN A 477 7.25 -1.68 19.88
C ASN A 477 6.88 -3.02 19.25
N ASP A 478 7.87 -3.90 19.02
CA ASP A 478 7.66 -5.13 18.28
C ASP A 478 7.37 -6.31 19.20
N ILE A 479 8.24 -6.55 20.19
CA ILE A 479 8.14 -7.75 21.01
C ILE A 479 7.00 -7.64 22.01
N GLU A 480 7.01 -6.65 22.91
CA GLU A 480 5.93 -6.45 23.87
C GLU A 480 4.60 -6.18 23.15
N GLY A 481 4.59 -5.27 22.17
CA GLY A 481 3.39 -4.93 21.40
C GLY A 481 2.72 -6.14 20.71
N SER A 482 3.52 -7.02 20.07
CA SER A 482 2.98 -8.21 19.42
C SER A 482 2.50 -9.27 20.41
N LEU A 483 3.24 -9.48 21.51
CA LEU A 483 2.84 -10.42 22.55
C LEU A 483 1.58 -9.96 23.29
N ASP A 484 1.40 -8.65 23.48
CA ASP A 484 0.18 -8.07 24.07
C ASP A 484 -1.02 -8.17 23.11
N ALA A 485 -0.77 -8.21 21.81
CA ALA A 485 -1.77 -8.55 20.79
C ALA A 485 -2.06 -10.06 20.70
N GLY A 486 -1.40 -10.90 21.51
CA GLY A 486 -1.58 -12.35 21.54
C GLY A 486 -0.74 -13.13 20.53
N MET A 487 0.14 -12.46 19.78
CA MET A 487 1.04 -13.12 18.82
C MET A 487 2.19 -13.86 19.52
N GLN A 488 2.90 -14.67 18.74
CA GLN A 488 4.25 -15.11 19.07
C GLN A 488 5.26 -14.08 18.54
N ALA A 489 6.45 -14.01 19.14
CA ALA A 489 7.46 -13.03 18.75
C ALA A 489 8.86 -13.66 18.63
N VAL A 490 9.68 -13.15 17.71
CA VAL A 490 11.11 -13.41 17.58
C VAL A 490 11.84 -12.08 17.55
N PHE A 491 12.87 -11.96 18.38
CA PHE A 491 13.70 -10.77 18.47
C PHE A 491 14.90 -10.87 17.54
N VAL A 492 15.06 -9.88 16.67
CA VAL A 492 16.26 -9.70 15.84
C VAL A 492 17.31 -8.94 16.64
N ASP A 493 18.38 -9.65 17.01
CA ASP A 493 19.44 -9.14 17.86
C ASP A 493 20.62 -8.64 17.03
N HIS A 494 20.76 -7.30 16.95
CA HIS A 494 21.88 -6.65 16.28
C HIS A 494 23.17 -6.61 17.11
N GLY A 495 23.18 -7.18 18.32
CA GLY A 495 24.35 -7.21 19.20
C GLY A 495 24.61 -5.91 19.97
N TYR A 496 23.62 -5.01 20.05
CA TYR A 496 23.70 -3.82 20.91
C TYR A 496 23.67 -4.23 22.40
N PRO A 497 24.47 -3.57 23.26
CA PRO A 497 24.77 -4.10 24.59
C PRO A 497 23.61 -4.14 25.60
N ASP A 498 22.47 -3.46 25.40
CA ASP A 498 21.45 -3.34 26.47
C ASP A 498 19.99 -3.20 25.97
N PHE A 499 19.45 -4.25 25.38
CA PHE A 499 17.99 -4.40 25.22
C PHE A 499 17.50 -5.58 26.05
N PRO A 500 17.26 -5.42 27.37
CA PRO A 500 16.76 -6.50 28.19
C PRO A 500 15.37 -6.88 27.71
N LEU A 501 15.24 -8.10 27.17
CA LEU A 501 13.93 -8.68 26.90
C LEU A 501 13.17 -8.81 28.21
N THR A 502 11.97 -8.24 28.27
CA THR A 502 11.09 -8.31 29.43
C THR A 502 10.32 -9.63 29.50
N ARG A 503 10.28 -10.38 28.40
CA ARG A 503 9.58 -11.66 28.23
C ARG A 503 10.44 -12.65 27.43
N PRO A 504 10.38 -13.96 27.72
CA PRO A 504 11.20 -14.95 27.02
C PRO A 504 10.71 -15.16 25.59
N VAL A 505 11.54 -14.79 24.61
CA VAL A 505 11.31 -15.02 23.18
C VAL A 505 12.59 -15.51 22.51
N PRO A 506 12.52 -16.29 21.41
CA PRO A 506 13.71 -16.65 20.66
C PRO A 506 14.43 -15.40 20.12
N ARG A 507 15.76 -15.47 20.11
CA ARG A 507 16.65 -14.43 19.58
C ARG A 507 17.36 -14.98 18.35
N ILE A 508 17.39 -14.21 17.28
CA ILE A 508 18.10 -14.54 16.05
C ILE A 508 19.06 -13.40 15.70
N ARG A 509 20.17 -13.71 15.03
CA ARG A 509 21.09 -12.71 14.46
C ARG A 509 21.03 -12.68 12.95
N SER A 510 20.43 -13.69 12.34
CA SER A 510 20.13 -13.77 10.92
C SER A 510 18.68 -14.18 10.71
N LEU A 511 18.03 -13.56 9.72
CA LEU A 511 16.67 -13.93 9.31
C LEU A 511 16.63 -15.38 8.77
N MET A 512 17.75 -15.91 8.28
CA MET A 512 17.86 -17.29 7.81
C MET A 512 17.63 -18.34 8.91
N GLU A 513 17.64 -17.96 10.18
CA GLU A 513 17.31 -18.85 11.30
C GLU A 513 15.79 -19.09 11.41
N LEU A 514 14.96 -18.17 10.89
CA LEU A 514 13.49 -18.25 11.01
C LEU A 514 12.86 -19.52 10.42
N PRO A 515 13.25 -20.00 9.22
CA PRO A 515 12.67 -21.20 8.65
C PRO A 515 12.91 -22.47 9.48
N GLU A 516 13.88 -22.50 10.38
CA GLU A 516 14.11 -23.63 11.28
C GLU A 516 13.32 -23.52 12.59
N LEU A 517 12.95 -22.29 12.99
CA LEU A 517 12.13 -22.00 14.16
C LEU A 517 10.62 -22.23 13.93
N ILE A 518 10.19 -22.30 12.67
CA ILE A 518 8.79 -22.45 12.22
C ILE A 518 8.59 -23.76 11.46
#